data_AF-A0A9Q9J0H5-F1
#
_entry.id   AF-A0A9Q9J0H5-F1
#
_cell.length_a   1.000
_cell.length_b   1.000
_cell.length_c   1.000
_cell.angle_alpha   90.00
_cell.angle_beta   90.00
_cell.angle_gamma   90.00
#
_symmetry.space_group_name_H-M   'P 1'
#
loop_
_entity.id
_entity.type
_entity.pdbx_description
1 polymer ?
#
loop_
_entity_poly.entity_id
_entity_poly.type
_entity_poly.pdbx_seq_one_letter_code
_entity_poly.pdbx_strand_id
1 'polypeptide(L)'
;MRAGYLLLVVGLGVQVWPGIVLRHGSWELMEGVVQCMLGAMGLLALLGLRYPLKMLPLLLFEIAWKSIWLGVVAAPRLLHDRMDVGTWSTLSACLPAGGGLSGPDSVGARRLDVHSHARRPLALTAFSLRPPPTTGHSMAYDIQARPQFYARVAGALYLAVIVLGGLAEGYVANALVVPGDAQATLHAIVQHAQLWTLGLAANLVVPLIAVAQLWIEYMLLRPAGRGLALLFVLLNSASLAVEAVSKLFQLMVLPLASGSTSAADPAHGFSLAALALLGHEIGFNIALLFFGAACLVSGALIWRSRYLPRFVGGLMVLAGLSYLVASFAELLAPAFAKLINPGILLPVLVGETTFCLWLLIRGVDRRQWDARAALM
;
A
#
# COMPACT_ATOMS: atom_id res chain seq x y z
N MET A 1 25.08 1.27 5.49
CA MET A 1 23.90 0.69 4.79
C MET A 1 23.80 -0.83 4.92
N ARG A 2 24.75 -1.63 4.39
CA ARG A 2 24.70 -3.10 4.54
C ARG A 2 24.68 -3.57 5.99
N ALA A 3 25.44 -2.91 6.87
CA ALA A 3 25.42 -3.18 8.31
C ALA A 3 24.04 -2.96 8.95
N GLY A 4 23.23 -2.01 8.46
CA GLY A 4 21.88 -1.77 8.96
C GLY A 4 20.91 -2.90 8.59
N TYR A 5 20.99 -3.41 7.35
CA TYR A 5 20.23 -4.60 6.96
C TYR A 5 20.69 -5.86 7.70
N LEU A 6 21.99 -5.98 7.96
CA LEU A 6 22.53 -7.11 8.73
C LEU A 6 22.01 -7.10 10.16
N LEU A 7 21.98 -5.93 10.80
CA LEU A 7 21.39 -5.76 12.13
C LEU A 7 19.89 -6.10 12.12
N LEU A 8 19.16 -5.72 11.07
CA LEU A 8 17.75 -6.06 10.92
C LEU A 8 17.50 -7.56 10.74
N VAL A 9 18.25 -8.20 9.85
CA VAL A 9 18.14 -9.64 9.59
C VAL A 9 18.44 -10.43 10.86
N VAL A 10 19.50 -10.06 11.58
CA VAL A 10 19.87 -10.73 12.83
C VAL A 10 18.84 -10.45 13.93
N GLY A 11 18.43 -9.20 14.11
CA GLY A 11 17.45 -8.82 15.13
C GLY A 11 16.10 -9.50 14.94
N LEU A 12 15.53 -9.43 13.74
CA LEU A 12 14.27 -10.09 13.41
C LEU A 12 14.42 -11.62 13.37
N GLY A 13 15.55 -12.14 12.91
CA GLY A 13 15.86 -13.57 12.92
C GLY A 13 15.92 -14.17 14.32
N VAL A 14 16.33 -13.40 15.32
CA VAL A 14 16.39 -13.85 16.72
C VAL A 14 15.08 -13.60 17.47
N GLN A 15 14.40 -12.48 17.21
CA GLN A 15 13.20 -12.10 17.99
C GLN A 15 11.89 -12.62 17.42
N VAL A 16 11.76 -12.69 16.09
CA VAL A 16 10.47 -12.95 15.40
C VAL A 16 10.40 -14.38 14.89
N TRP A 17 11.47 -14.86 14.25
CA TRP A 17 11.48 -16.17 13.59
C TRP A 17 11.31 -17.38 14.51
N PRO A 18 11.87 -17.42 15.74
CA PRO A 18 11.60 -18.51 16.67
C PRO A 18 10.11 -18.60 17.05
N GLY A 19 9.43 -17.46 17.18
CA GLY A 19 8.00 -17.41 17.45
C GLY A 19 7.16 -17.96 16.29
N ILE A 20 7.58 -17.72 15.05
CA ILE A 20 6.88 -18.23 13.84
C ILE A 20 7.11 -19.73 13.65
N VAL A 21 8.33 -20.23 13.86
CA VAL A 21 8.71 -21.61 13.50
C VAL A 21 8.50 -22.60 14.64
N LEU A 22 8.69 -22.19 15.90
CA LEU A 22 8.74 -23.11 17.04
C LEU A 22 7.49 -23.08 17.92
N ARG A 23 6.54 -22.17 17.68
CA ARG A 23 5.33 -22.04 18.51
C ARG A 23 4.21 -22.96 18.01
N HIS A 24 3.76 -23.87 18.86
CA HIS A 24 2.78 -24.92 18.53
C HIS A 24 1.34 -24.57 18.97
N GLY A 25 1.02 -23.30 19.26
CA GLY A 25 -0.28 -22.84 19.77
C GLY A 25 -0.98 -21.83 18.86
N SER A 26 -2.29 -21.60 19.08
CA SER A 26 -3.07 -20.58 18.35
C SER A 26 -2.68 -19.17 18.78
N TRP A 27 -2.58 -18.28 17.82
CA TRP A 27 -2.19 -16.88 18.02
C TRP A 27 -3.41 -15.99 18.25
N GLU A 28 -3.28 -14.95 19.08
CA GLU A 28 -4.24 -13.84 19.01
C GLU A 28 -4.10 -13.12 17.67
N LEU A 29 -5.24 -12.73 17.08
CA LEU A 29 -5.31 -12.24 15.69
C LEU A 29 -4.29 -11.13 15.39
N MET A 30 -4.21 -10.12 16.26
CA MET A 30 -3.31 -8.98 16.06
C MET A 30 -1.83 -9.34 16.30
N GLU A 31 -1.55 -10.25 17.24
CA GLU A 31 -0.18 -10.73 17.48
C GLU A 31 0.33 -11.50 16.26
N GLY A 32 -0.51 -12.36 15.67
CA GLY A 32 -0.20 -13.13 14.48
C GLY A 32 0.07 -12.25 13.26
N VAL A 33 -0.78 -11.25 13.02
CA VAL A 33 -0.60 -10.30 11.94
C VAL A 33 0.73 -9.55 12.08
N VAL A 34 1.05 -9.06 13.29
CA VAL A 34 2.29 -8.31 13.54
C VAL A 34 3.52 -9.18 13.32
N GLN A 35 3.57 -10.39 13.86
CA GLN A 35 4.75 -11.26 13.70
C GLN A 35 4.92 -11.74 12.26
N CYS A 36 3.84 -12.06 11.54
CA CYS A 36 3.92 -12.40 10.11
C CYS A 36 4.42 -11.21 9.28
N MET A 37 3.95 -9.99 9.56
CA MET A 37 4.41 -8.78 8.89
C MET A 37 5.90 -8.52 9.16
N LEU A 38 6.34 -8.63 10.41
CA LEU A 38 7.76 -8.47 10.79
C LEU A 38 8.64 -9.59 10.21
N GLY A 39 8.12 -10.83 10.13
CA GLY A 39 8.80 -11.96 9.51
C GLY A 39 9.02 -11.75 8.01
N ALA A 40 7.98 -11.30 7.29
CA ALA A 40 8.06 -10.94 5.86
C ALA A 40 9.05 -9.80 5.63
N MET A 41 9.05 -8.79 6.50
CA MET A 41 10.01 -7.69 6.47
C MET A 41 11.45 -8.19 6.69
N GLY A 42 11.65 -9.16 7.59
CA GLY A 42 12.94 -9.82 7.79
C GLY A 42 13.46 -10.55 6.54
N LEU A 43 12.57 -11.20 5.78
CA LEU A 43 12.94 -11.82 4.50
C LEU A 43 13.33 -10.78 3.45
N LEU A 44 12.61 -9.66 3.37
CA LEU A 44 12.97 -8.57 2.47
C LEU A 44 14.30 -7.92 2.86
N ALA A 45 14.62 -7.86 4.16
CA ALA A 45 15.90 -7.36 4.63
C ALA A 45 17.09 -8.21 4.15
N LEU A 46 16.90 -9.51 3.85
CA LEU A 46 17.92 -10.35 3.21
C LEU A 46 18.26 -9.85 1.79
N LEU A 47 17.27 -9.39 1.02
CA LEU A 47 17.51 -8.75 -0.29
C LEU A 47 18.25 -7.41 -0.10
N GLY A 48 18.01 -6.72 1.01
CA GLY A 48 18.72 -5.52 1.43
C GLY A 48 20.24 -5.70 1.61
N LEU A 49 20.69 -6.91 2.00
CA LEU A 49 22.13 -7.23 2.08
C LEU A 49 22.80 -7.20 0.70
N ARG A 50 22.10 -7.69 -0.34
CA ARG A 50 22.62 -7.76 -1.71
C ARG A 50 22.41 -6.43 -2.48
N TYR A 51 21.31 -5.72 -2.23
CA TYR A 51 20.94 -4.48 -2.94
C TYR A 51 20.63 -3.30 -2.00
N PRO A 52 21.63 -2.81 -1.22
CA PRO A 52 21.40 -1.89 -0.11
C PRO A 52 20.82 -0.52 -0.49
N LEU A 53 21.18 0.00 -1.67
CA LEU A 53 20.68 1.29 -2.18
C LEU A 53 19.28 1.20 -2.77
N LYS A 54 18.89 0.03 -3.30
CA LYS A 54 17.54 -0.18 -3.87
C LYS A 54 16.50 -0.44 -2.78
N MET A 55 16.94 -1.03 -1.67
CA MET A 55 16.08 -1.35 -0.53
C MET A 55 16.01 -0.23 0.50
N LEU A 56 16.62 0.94 0.22
CA LEU A 56 16.64 2.11 1.13
C LEU A 56 15.26 2.43 1.74
N PRO A 57 14.14 2.36 0.99
CA PRO A 57 12.81 2.59 1.57
C PRO A 57 12.48 1.66 2.75
N LEU A 58 12.97 0.41 2.75
CA LEU A 58 12.75 -0.55 3.83
C LEU A 58 13.43 -0.11 5.13
N LEU A 59 14.64 0.43 5.02
CA LEU A 59 15.42 0.88 6.17
C LEU A 59 14.88 2.22 6.72
N LEU A 60 14.42 3.11 5.83
CA LEU A 60 13.72 4.33 6.23
C LEU A 60 12.37 4.03 6.89
N PHE A 61 11.62 3.07 6.35
CA PHE A 61 10.39 2.58 6.97
C PHE A 61 10.67 2.07 8.39
N GLU A 62 11.69 1.23 8.56
CA GLU A 62 12.07 0.67 9.86
C GLU A 62 12.36 1.73 10.92
N ILE A 63 13.09 2.78 10.53
CA ILE A 63 13.38 3.90 11.43
C ILE A 63 12.10 4.69 11.71
N ALA A 64 11.32 5.01 10.66
CA ALA A 64 10.14 5.85 10.77
C ALA A 64 9.08 5.26 11.69
N TRP A 65 8.74 3.97 11.53
CA TRP A 65 7.69 3.36 12.36
C TRP A 65 8.12 3.25 13.83
N LYS A 66 9.40 2.91 14.10
CA LYS A 66 9.94 2.87 15.46
C LYS A 66 9.96 4.26 16.10
N SER A 67 10.35 5.29 15.36
CA SER A 67 10.32 6.67 15.85
C SER A 67 8.90 7.14 16.15
N ILE A 68 7.93 6.85 15.28
CA ILE A 68 6.52 7.19 15.49
C ILE A 68 5.98 6.46 16.72
N TRP A 69 6.23 5.15 16.84
CA TRP A 69 5.75 4.35 17.96
C TRP A 69 6.38 4.79 19.29
N LEU A 70 7.68 5.07 19.30
CA LEU A 70 8.36 5.58 20.49
C LEU A 70 7.79 6.94 20.93
N GLY A 71 7.48 7.83 19.99
CA GLY A 71 6.91 9.14 20.30
C GLY A 71 5.45 9.11 20.74
N VAL A 72 4.62 8.30 20.09
CA VAL A 72 3.16 8.30 20.28
C VAL A 72 2.70 7.31 21.35
N VAL A 73 3.41 6.19 21.52
CA VAL A 73 2.98 5.09 22.39
C VAL A 73 3.90 4.94 23.60
N ALA A 74 5.21 4.83 23.38
CA ALA A 74 6.14 4.57 24.47
C ALA A 74 6.35 5.80 25.37
N ALA A 75 6.60 6.98 24.79
CA ALA A 75 6.91 8.19 25.55
C ALA A 75 5.76 8.60 26.51
N PRO A 76 4.48 8.61 26.11
CA PRO A 76 3.39 8.91 27.04
C PRO A 76 3.25 7.86 28.15
N ARG A 77 3.48 6.58 27.86
CA ARG A 77 3.35 5.50 28.86
C ARG A 77 4.50 5.50 29.86
N LEU A 78 5.70 5.85 29.41
CA LEU A 78 6.87 6.01 30.26
C LEU A 78 6.74 7.23 31.18
N LEU A 79 6.17 8.34 30.69
CA LEU A 79 5.95 9.57 31.47
C LEU A 79 4.85 9.45 32.53
N HIS A 80 3.93 8.50 32.37
CA HIS A 80 2.79 8.28 33.28
C HIS A 80 2.92 6.99 34.13
N ASP A 81 4.10 6.36 34.16
CA ASP A 81 4.36 5.09 34.89
C ASP A 81 3.36 3.96 34.60
N ARG A 82 2.79 3.91 33.39
CA ARG A 82 1.85 2.85 32.94
C ARG A 82 2.51 1.91 31.93
N MET A 83 3.54 1.21 32.38
CA MET A 83 4.32 0.28 31.56
C MET A 83 3.78 -1.15 31.72
N ASP A 84 3.07 -1.64 30.71
CA ASP A 84 2.64 -3.04 30.63
C ASP A 84 3.72 -3.92 29.98
N VAL A 85 3.60 -5.24 30.19
CA VAL A 85 4.55 -6.25 29.70
C VAL A 85 4.68 -6.21 28.17
N GLY A 86 3.59 -5.92 27.45
CA GLY A 86 3.57 -5.78 25.99
C GLY A 86 4.37 -4.57 25.51
N THR A 87 4.19 -3.41 26.14
CA THR A 87 4.97 -2.20 25.83
C THR A 87 6.46 -2.40 26.12
N TRP A 88 6.83 -3.12 27.18
CA TRP A 88 8.23 -3.42 27.49
C TRP A 88 8.90 -4.32 26.44
N SER A 89 8.19 -5.35 25.97
CA SER A 89 8.70 -6.23 24.90
C SER A 89 8.98 -5.45 23.61
N THR A 90 8.07 -4.54 23.24
CA THR A 90 8.19 -3.73 22.02
C THR A 90 9.27 -2.64 22.14
N LEU A 91 9.43 -2.05 23.33
CA LEU A 91 10.50 -1.09 23.62
C LEU A 91 11.88 -1.75 23.48
N SER A 92 12.04 -2.96 24.00
CA SER A 92 13.29 -3.72 23.89
C SER A 92 13.62 -4.14 22.45
N ALA A 93 12.60 -4.36 21.60
CA ALA A 93 12.78 -4.62 20.16
C ALA A 93 13.16 -3.36 19.36
N CYS A 94 12.86 -2.16 19.89
CA CYS A 94 13.25 -0.89 19.28
C CYS A 94 14.69 -0.48 19.59
N LEU A 95 15.27 -0.98 20.69
CA LEU A 95 16.64 -0.72 21.09
C LEU A 95 17.57 -1.80 20.54
N PRO A 96 18.73 -1.46 19.94
CA PRO A 96 19.69 -2.47 19.53
C PRO A 96 20.12 -3.29 20.74
N ALA A 97 20.07 -4.62 20.59
CA ALA A 97 20.35 -5.61 21.62
C ALA A 97 21.55 -5.20 22.51
N GLY A 98 21.27 -4.91 23.78
CA GLY A 98 22.32 -4.57 24.75
C GLY A 98 21.91 -3.78 26.01
N GLY A 99 20.67 -3.31 26.13
CA GLY A 99 20.19 -2.61 27.34
C GLY A 99 19.31 -3.49 28.21
N GLY A 100 19.90 -4.43 28.96
CA GLY A 100 19.18 -5.17 30.00
C GLY A 100 18.80 -4.24 31.14
N LEU A 101 17.56 -3.76 31.17
CA LEU A 101 16.92 -3.29 32.40
C LEU A 101 16.11 -4.47 32.96
N SER A 102 16.83 -5.35 33.64
CA SER A 102 16.30 -6.47 34.42
C SER A 102 15.70 -5.94 35.73
N GLY A 103 14.39 -6.11 35.90
CA GLY A 103 13.74 -6.16 37.22
C GLY A 103 14.22 -7.38 38.03
N PRO A 104 14.03 -7.38 39.36
CA PRO A 104 14.87 -8.15 40.27
C PRO A 104 14.61 -9.65 40.23
N ASP A 105 15.70 -10.37 40.51
CA ASP A 105 15.80 -11.75 40.98
C ASP A 105 15.59 -12.90 39.96
N SER A 106 16.71 -13.44 39.47
CA SER A 106 17.08 -14.85 39.74
C SER A 106 18.45 -15.21 39.15
N VAL A 107 19.44 -15.27 40.05
CA VAL A 107 20.45 -16.33 40.23
C VAL A 107 20.87 -17.16 39.00
N GLY A 108 22.10 -16.91 38.53
CA GLY A 108 23.18 -17.91 38.49
C GLY A 108 23.23 -18.90 37.33
N ALA A 109 24.23 -18.75 36.45
CA ALA A 109 25.17 -19.82 36.09
C ALA A 109 26.29 -19.34 35.14
N ARG A 110 27.52 -19.31 35.71
CA ARG A 110 28.82 -19.76 35.18
C ARG A 110 29.26 -19.38 33.74
N ARG A 111 30.31 -18.54 33.72
CA ARG A 111 31.34 -18.42 32.67
C ARG A 111 32.04 -19.76 32.42
N LEU A 112 32.34 -20.03 31.15
CA LEU A 112 33.44 -20.88 30.73
C LEU A 112 34.23 -20.15 29.64
N ASP A 113 35.46 -19.76 29.99
CA ASP A 113 36.50 -19.32 29.06
C ASP A 113 37.09 -20.55 28.35
N VAL A 114 37.27 -20.50 27.02
CA VAL A 114 38.31 -21.30 26.35
C VAL A 114 38.96 -20.52 25.20
N HIS A 115 40.28 -20.50 25.32
CA HIS A 115 41.37 -20.01 24.50
C HIS A 115 41.24 -19.83 22.97
N SER A 116 41.88 -18.74 22.58
CA SER A 116 42.61 -18.46 21.34
C SER A 116 43.46 -19.61 20.79
N HIS A 117 43.38 -19.86 19.47
CA HIS A 117 44.54 -20.25 18.67
C HIS A 117 44.48 -19.65 17.26
N ALA A 118 45.54 -18.92 16.92
CA ALA A 118 45.84 -18.38 15.60
C ALA A 118 46.29 -19.48 14.63
N ARG A 119 45.83 -19.45 13.37
CA ARG A 119 46.58 -19.94 12.19
C ARG A 119 46.28 -19.11 10.93
N ARG A 120 47.33 -18.97 10.13
CA ARG A 120 47.62 -18.03 9.02
C ARG A 120 46.84 -18.31 7.72
N PRO A 121 46.81 -17.35 6.76
CA PRO A 121 46.01 -17.42 5.55
C PRO A 121 46.69 -18.23 4.44
N LEU A 122 45.90 -18.97 3.66
CA LEU A 122 46.34 -19.62 2.43
C LEU A 122 45.69 -18.92 1.23
N ALA A 123 46.56 -18.38 0.39
CA ALA A 123 46.24 -17.80 -0.90
C ALA A 123 45.59 -18.84 -1.81
N LEU A 124 44.39 -18.54 -2.31
CA LEU A 124 43.79 -19.22 -3.44
C LEU A 124 43.74 -18.27 -4.63
N THR A 125 44.65 -18.58 -5.54
CA THR A 125 44.76 -18.22 -6.95
C THR A 125 43.45 -17.82 -7.62
N ALA A 126 43.46 -16.62 -8.20
CA ALA A 126 42.41 -16.09 -9.05
C ALA A 126 42.30 -16.91 -10.35
N PHE A 127 41.25 -17.73 -10.43
CA PHE A 127 40.80 -18.34 -11.67
C PHE A 127 40.00 -17.30 -12.47
N SER A 128 40.66 -16.69 -13.46
CA SER A 128 40.07 -15.74 -14.40
C SER A 128 39.09 -16.46 -15.34
N LEU A 129 37.82 -16.51 -14.95
CA LEU A 129 36.73 -16.88 -15.85
C LEU A 129 36.42 -15.71 -16.76
N ARG A 130 36.88 -15.82 -18.01
CA ARG A 130 36.44 -15.00 -19.14
C ARG A 130 34.92 -15.11 -19.24
N PRO A 131 34.13 -14.04 -19.08
CA PRO A 131 32.69 -14.15 -19.25
C PRO A 131 32.37 -14.50 -20.72
N PRO A 132 31.40 -15.40 -20.98
CA PRO A 132 30.96 -15.70 -22.33
C PRO A 132 30.38 -14.45 -22.99
N PRO A 133 30.38 -14.35 -24.33
CA PRO A 133 29.75 -13.23 -25.02
C PRO A 133 28.29 -13.16 -24.60
N THR A 134 27.93 -12.09 -23.89
CA THR A 134 26.56 -11.79 -23.55
C THR A 134 25.84 -11.36 -24.83
N THR A 135 25.37 -12.31 -25.63
CA THR A 135 24.08 -12.13 -26.31
C THR A 135 22.99 -12.28 -25.25
N GLY A 136 23.06 -11.41 -24.25
CA GLY A 136 21.93 -11.16 -23.39
C GLY A 136 20.89 -10.54 -24.28
N HIS A 137 19.94 -11.35 -24.74
CA HIS A 137 18.56 -10.91 -24.75
C HIS A 137 18.26 -10.52 -23.31
N SER A 138 18.68 -9.33 -22.91
CA SER A 138 18.26 -8.74 -21.67
C SER A 138 16.75 -8.76 -21.76
N MET A 139 16.10 -9.40 -20.81
CA MET A 139 14.67 -9.30 -20.56
C MET A 139 14.34 -7.85 -20.12
N ALA A 140 14.80 -6.88 -20.90
CA ALA A 140 14.54 -5.47 -20.77
C ALA A 140 13.21 -5.26 -21.47
N TYR A 141 12.14 -5.42 -20.67
CA TYR A 141 10.79 -4.90 -20.89
C TYR A 141 10.42 -4.59 -22.36
N ASP A 142 9.64 -5.50 -22.97
CA ASP A 142 9.11 -5.45 -24.35
C ASP A 142 8.24 -4.21 -24.67
N ILE A 143 8.04 -3.32 -23.70
CA ILE A 143 7.43 -1.98 -23.89
C ILE A 143 8.19 -1.16 -24.92
N GLN A 144 9.52 -1.25 -24.98
CA GLN A 144 10.29 -0.52 -25.99
C GLN A 144 10.00 -1.03 -27.41
N ALA A 145 9.72 -2.33 -27.57
CA ALA A 145 9.38 -2.90 -28.87
C ALA A 145 7.93 -2.60 -29.27
N ARG A 146 7.00 -2.58 -28.30
CA ARG A 146 5.55 -2.47 -28.56
C ARG A 146 4.84 -1.47 -27.62
N PRO A 147 5.23 -0.19 -27.57
CA PRO A 147 4.66 0.78 -26.63
C PRO A 147 3.14 0.96 -26.81
N GLN A 148 2.65 0.79 -28.04
CA GLN A 148 1.22 0.91 -28.34
C GLN A 148 0.37 -0.24 -27.83
N PHE A 149 0.92 -1.46 -27.79
CA PHE A 149 0.20 -2.57 -27.21
C PHE A 149 -0.02 -2.34 -25.71
N TYR A 150 1.05 -1.96 -25.00
CA TYR A 150 0.98 -1.66 -23.58
C TYR A 150 0.10 -0.45 -23.26
N ALA A 151 0.11 0.61 -24.08
CA ALA A 151 -0.82 1.73 -23.91
C ALA A 151 -2.28 1.27 -23.99
N ARG A 152 -2.62 0.40 -24.94
CA ARG A 152 -3.99 -0.15 -25.06
C ARG A 152 -4.36 -1.08 -23.91
N VAL A 153 -3.42 -1.91 -23.46
CA VAL A 153 -3.62 -2.76 -22.27
C VAL A 153 -3.85 -1.89 -21.03
N ALA A 154 -3.07 -0.82 -20.83
CA ALA A 154 -3.30 0.12 -19.74
C ALA A 154 -4.69 0.75 -19.82
N GLY A 155 -5.12 1.19 -21.02
CA GLY A 155 -6.48 1.71 -21.22
C GLY A 155 -7.57 0.68 -20.95
N ALA A 156 -7.36 -0.60 -21.28
CA ALA A 156 -8.33 -1.67 -21.01
C ALA A 156 -8.42 -2.00 -19.51
N LEU A 157 -7.29 -2.06 -18.81
CA LEU A 157 -7.25 -2.24 -17.36
C LEU A 157 -7.92 -1.05 -16.64
N TYR A 158 -7.67 0.17 -17.12
CA TYR A 158 -8.31 1.37 -16.59
C TYR A 158 -9.81 1.35 -16.82
N LEU A 159 -10.27 0.94 -18.00
CA LEU A 159 -11.70 0.78 -18.24
C LEU A 159 -12.32 -0.23 -17.28
N ALA A 160 -11.64 -1.36 -17.01
CA ALA A 160 -12.10 -2.35 -16.05
C ALA A 160 -12.19 -1.77 -14.63
N VAL A 161 -11.22 -0.97 -14.19
CA VAL A 161 -11.25 -0.25 -12.91
C VAL A 161 -12.46 0.69 -12.83
N ILE A 162 -12.69 1.51 -13.86
CA ILE A 162 -13.82 2.46 -13.90
C ILE A 162 -15.17 1.73 -13.86
N VAL A 163 -15.32 0.64 -14.63
CA VAL A 163 -16.59 -0.12 -14.66
C VAL A 163 -16.84 -0.87 -13.35
N LEU A 164 -15.83 -1.55 -12.79
CA LEU A 164 -16.00 -2.30 -11.54
C LEU A 164 -16.17 -1.36 -10.34
N GLY A 165 -15.40 -0.28 -10.26
CA GLY A 165 -15.57 0.76 -9.25
C GLY A 165 -16.92 1.47 -9.38
N GLY A 166 -17.34 1.81 -10.61
CA GLY A 166 -18.65 2.41 -10.87
C GLY A 166 -19.82 1.49 -10.52
N LEU A 167 -19.66 0.18 -10.71
CA LEU A 167 -20.64 -0.82 -10.26
C LEU A 167 -20.74 -0.85 -8.73
N ALA A 168 -19.61 -0.89 -8.02
CA ALA A 168 -19.61 -1.02 -6.57
C ALA A 168 -19.97 0.31 -5.85
N GLU A 169 -19.27 1.40 -6.15
CA GLU A 169 -19.44 2.68 -5.47
C GLU A 169 -20.53 3.56 -6.13
N GLY A 170 -20.80 3.38 -7.42
CA GLY A 170 -21.82 4.16 -8.14
C GLY A 170 -23.20 3.51 -8.07
N TYR A 171 -23.30 2.23 -8.43
CA TYR A 171 -24.59 1.53 -8.50
C TYR A 171 -24.98 0.87 -7.17
N VAL A 172 -24.12 0.01 -6.60
CA VAL A 172 -24.44 -0.72 -5.36
C VAL A 172 -24.59 0.24 -4.18
N ALA A 173 -23.68 1.21 -4.02
CA ALA A 173 -23.81 2.19 -2.93
C ALA A 173 -25.09 3.03 -3.06
N ASN A 174 -25.45 3.53 -4.25
CA ASN A 174 -26.68 4.30 -4.45
C ASN A 174 -27.97 3.46 -4.26
N ALA A 175 -27.90 2.15 -4.52
CA ALA A 175 -29.03 1.25 -4.31
C ALA A 175 -29.25 0.88 -2.83
N LEU A 176 -28.19 0.83 -2.02
CA LEU A 176 -28.24 0.26 -0.67
C LEU A 176 -27.99 1.26 0.47
N VAL A 177 -27.30 2.37 0.21
CA VAL A 177 -26.93 3.36 1.23
C VAL A 177 -28.00 4.44 1.31
N VAL A 178 -28.64 4.54 2.48
CA VAL A 178 -29.62 5.60 2.80
C VAL A 178 -28.89 6.73 3.54
N PRO A 179 -28.74 7.92 2.93
CA PRO A 179 -27.98 9.00 3.52
C PRO A 179 -28.53 9.42 4.90
N GLY A 180 -27.69 9.35 5.93
CA GLY A 180 -28.05 9.76 7.29
C GLY A 180 -28.85 8.74 8.10
N ASP A 181 -29.15 7.56 7.54
CA ASP A 181 -29.82 6.47 8.26
C ASP A 181 -29.03 5.16 8.13
N ALA A 182 -28.15 4.93 9.11
CA ALA A 182 -27.33 3.73 9.18
C ALA A 182 -28.18 2.46 9.41
N GLN A 183 -29.31 2.57 10.12
CA GLN A 183 -30.17 1.43 10.41
C GLN A 183 -30.90 0.97 9.15
N ALA A 184 -31.48 1.90 8.39
CA ALA A 184 -32.10 1.61 7.10
C ALA A 184 -31.07 1.06 6.09
N THR A 185 -29.86 1.63 6.06
CA THR A 185 -28.75 1.14 5.21
C THR A 185 -28.39 -0.31 5.51
N LEU A 186 -28.14 -0.64 6.78
CA LEU A 186 -27.78 -2.00 7.18
C LEU A 186 -28.90 -3.00 6.92
N HIS A 187 -30.16 -2.60 7.13
CA HIS A 187 -31.31 -3.42 6.81
C HIS A 187 -31.41 -3.72 5.30
N ALA A 188 -31.20 -2.71 4.45
CA ALA A 188 -31.17 -2.88 2.99
C ALA A 188 -30.02 -3.80 2.55
N ILE A 189 -28.84 -3.68 3.17
CA ILE A 189 -27.68 -4.56 2.90
C ILE A 189 -28.00 -6.02 3.24
N VAL A 190 -28.63 -6.28 4.38
CA VAL A 190 -29.02 -7.65 4.78
C VAL A 190 -30.11 -8.20 3.86
N GLN A 191 -31.10 -7.38 3.50
CA GLN A 191 -32.17 -7.78 2.56
C GLN A 191 -31.65 -8.07 1.15
N HIS A 192 -30.62 -7.34 0.70
CA HIS A 192 -30.02 -7.47 -0.62
C HIS A 192 -28.56 -7.94 -0.55
N ALA A 193 -28.29 -8.96 0.28
CA ALA A 193 -26.94 -9.47 0.53
C ALA A 193 -26.18 -9.91 -0.74
N GLN A 194 -26.88 -10.42 -1.75
CA GLN A 194 -26.26 -10.81 -3.03
C GLN A 194 -25.73 -9.60 -3.81
N LEU A 195 -26.46 -8.48 -3.78
CA LEU A 195 -26.04 -7.25 -4.45
C LEU A 195 -24.83 -6.63 -3.73
N TRP A 196 -24.85 -6.63 -2.39
CA TRP A 196 -23.71 -6.19 -1.58
C TRP A 196 -22.45 -7.04 -1.83
N THR A 197 -22.58 -8.36 -1.81
CA THR A 197 -21.44 -9.28 -2.03
C THR A 197 -20.87 -9.18 -3.45
N LEU A 198 -21.72 -8.95 -4.46
CA LEU A 198 -21.28 -8.70 -5.82
C LEU A 198 -20.51 -7.38 -5.94
N GLY A 199 -21.01 -6.29 -5.33
CA GLY A 199 -20.30 -5.01 -5.27
C GLY A 199 -18.96 -5.13 -4.54
N LEU A 200 -18.93 -5.86 -3.43
CA LEU A 200 -17.71 -6.14 -2.66
C LEU A 200 -16.69 -6.93 -3.47
N ALA A 201 -17.13 -7.99 -4.17
CA ALA A 201 -16.25 -8.78 -5.04
C ALA A 201 -15.64 -7.93 -6.15
N ALA A 202 -16.43 -7.05 -6.79
CA ALA A 202 -15.92 -6.09 -7.77
C ALA A 202 -14.87 -5.16 -7.17
N ASN A 203 -15.15 -4.59 -5.99
CA ASN A 203 -14.25 -3.69 -5.28
C ASN A 203 -12.92 -4.35 -4.83
N LEU A 204 -12.91 -5.65 -4.53
CA LEU A 204 -11.68 -6.37 -4.17
C LEU A 204 -10.77 -6.63 -5.37
N VAL A 205 -11.35 -6.76 -6.57
CA VAL A 205 -10.60 -6.99 -7.81
C VAL A 205 -9.98 -5.69 -8.33
N VAL A 206 -10.63 -4.54 -8.12
CA VAL A 206 -10.16 -3.21 -8.54
C VAL A 206 -8.70 -2.92 -8.16
N PRO A 207 -8.27 -3.00 -6.89
CA PRO A 207 -6.88 -2.66 -6.52
C PRO A 207 -5.87 -3.63 -7.16
N LEU A 208 -6.24 -4.89 -7.40
CA LEU A 208 -5.36 -5.86 -8.08
C LEU A 208 -5.12 -5.47 -9.54
N ILE A 209 -6.19 -5.07 -10.25
CA ILE A 209 -6.10 -4.55 -11.63
C ILE A 209 -5.31 -3.23 -11.64
N ALA A 210 -5.58 -2.35 -10.68
CA ALA A 210 -4.94 -1.05 -10.58
C ALA A 210 -3.42 -1.14 -10.35
N VAL A 211 -2.93 -2.15 -9.62
CA VAL A 211 -1.47 -2.40 -9.50
C VAL A 211 -0.84 -2.68 -10.86
N ALA A 212 -1.48 -3.54 -11.67
CA ALA A 212 -0.98 -3.85 -13.01
C ALA A 212 -1.05 -2.63 -13.93
N GLN A 213 -2.12 -1.86 -13.87
CA GLN A 213 -2.27 -0.60 -14.61
C GLN A 213 -1.19 0.42 -14.21
N LEU A 214 -0.98 0.65 -12.92
CA LEU A 214 0.03 1.57 -12.38
C LEU A 214 1.42 1.23 -12.88
N TRP A 215 1.75 -0.06 -12.92
CA TRP A 215 3.02 -0.52 -13.45
C TRP A 215 3.22 -0.14 -14.93
N ILE A 216 2.19 -0.33 -15.77
CA ILE A 216 2.26 0.04 -17.19
C ILE A 216 2.33 1.55 -17.37
N GLU A 217 1.51 2.31 -16.64
CA GLU A 217 1.51 3.78 -16.67
C GLU A 217 2.85 4.36 -16.24
N TYR A 218 3.49 3.79 -15.22
CA TYR A 218 4.84 4.17 -14.82
C TYR A 218 5.84 3.97 -15.96
N MET A 219 5.82 2.81 -16.62
CA MET A 219 6.70 2.55 -17.76
C MET A 219 6.44 3.54 -18.91
N LEU A 220 5.17 3.88 -19.15
CA LEU A 220 4.75 4.79 -20.21
C LEU A 220 5.17 6.23 -19.92
N LEU A 221 4.97 6.70 -18.68
CA LEU A 221 5.19 8.08 -18.24
C LEU A 221 6.63 8.37 -17.81
N ARG A 222 7.41 7.34 -17.45
CA ARG A 222 8.81 7.48 -17.03
C ARG A 222 9.64 8.37 -17.99
N PRO A 223 9.59 8.20 -19.33
CA PRO A 223 10.29 9.06 -20.29
C PRO A 223 9.99 10.56 -20.21
N ALA A 224 8.85 10.96 -19.64
CA ALA A 224 8.49 12.37 -19.47
C ALA A 224 9.18 13.02 -18.24
N GLY A 225 9.68 12.22 -17.30
CA GLY A 225 10.42 12.70 -16.14
C GLY A 225 10.50 11.66 -15.02
N ARG A 226 11.70 11.13 -14.77
CA ARG A 226 11.92 10.04 -13.81
C ARG A 226 11.51 10.39 -12.37
N GLY A 227 11.81 11.61 -11.91
CA GLY A 227 11.47 12.05 -10.54
C GLY A 227 9.96 12.14 -10.31
N LEU A 228 9.24 12.79 -11.23
CA LEU A 228 7.78 12.90 -11.15
C LEU A 228 7.10 11.54 -11.35
N ALA A 229 7.62 10.68 -12.24
CA ALA A 229 7.07 9.34 -12.45
C ALA A 229 7.23 8.47 -11.19
N LEU A 230 8.34 8.61 -10.45
CA LEU A 230 8.50 7.93 -9.16
C LEU A 230 7.54 8.49 -8.11
N LEU A 231 7.36 9.82 -8.03
CA LEU A 231 6.40 10.44 -7.12
C LEU A 231 4.96 9.95 -7.41
N PHE A 232 4.58 9.88 -8.69
CA PHE A 232 3.30 9.33 -9.12
C PHE A 232 3.09 7.90 -8.61
N VAL A 233 4.07 7.02 -8.80
CA VAL A 233 3.99 5.63 -8.31
C VAL A 233 3.92 5.57 -6.79
N LEU A 234 4.71 6.37 -6.07
CA LEU A 234 4.68 6.40 -4.61
C LEU A 234 3.32 6.81 -4.08
N LEU A 235 2.76 7.91 -4.59
CA LEU A 235 1.43 8.40 -4.19
C LEU A 235 0.34 7.38 -4.52
N ASN A 236 0.35 6.83 -5.74
CA ASN A 236 -0.68 5.89 -6.16
C ASN A 236 -0.55 4.54 -5.42
N SER A 237 0.66 4.07 -5.14
CA SER A 237 0.86 2.87 -4.32
C SER A 237 0.39 3.04 -2.88
N ALA A 238 0.58 4.23 -2.29
CA ALA A 238 0.04 4.56 -0.97
C ALA A 238 -1.49 4.57 -1.01
N SER A 239 -2.09 5.16 -2.06
CA SER A 239 -3.54 5.13 -2.29
C SER A 239 -4.07 3.69 -2.32
N LEU A 240 -3.51 2.84 -3.18
CA LEU A 240 -3.95 1.45 -3.34
C LEU A 240 -3.81 0.64 -2.05
N ALA A 241 -2.77 0.91 -1.25
CA ALA A 241 -2.60 0.26 0.06
C ALA A 241 -3.71 0.67 1.04
N VAL A 242 -4.00 1.98 1.14
CA VAL A 242 -5.07 2.49 2.02
C VAL A 242 -6.43 2.01 1.54
N GLU A 243 -6.66 1.98 0.24
CA GLU A 243 -7.88 1.46 -0.37
C GLU A 243 -8.08 -0.02 -0.05
N ALA A 244 -7.05 -0.86 -0.18
CA ALA A 244 -7.13 -2.26 0.18
C ALA A 244 -7.49 -2.46 1.67
N VAL A 245 -6.92 -1.63 2.56
CA VAL A 245 -7.28 -1.63 3.99
C VAL A 245 -8.73 -1.20 4.19
N SER A 246 -9.23 -0.21 3.44
CA SER A 246 -10.63 0.23 3.57
C SER A 246 -11.62 -0.89 3.22
N LYS A 247 -11.29 -1.78 2.28
CA LYS A 247 -12.14 -2.93 1.91
C LYS A 247 -12.21 -4.01 3.00
N LEU A 248 -11.26 -4.05 3.94
CA LEU A 248 -11.37 -4.90 5.14
C LEU A 248 -12.61 -4.53 5.96
N PHE A 249 -12.88 -3.23 6.14
CA PHE A 249 -14.08 -2.79 6.83
C PHE A 249 -15.35 -3.17 6.07
N GLN A 250 -15.34 -3.04 4.73
CA GLN A 250 -16.46 -3.42 3.88
C GLN A 250 -16.78 -4.94 3.97
N LEU A 251 -15.76 -5.79 4.11
CA LEU A 251 -15.91 -7.24 4.35
C LEU A 251 -16.57 -7.57 5.69
N MET A 252 -16.41 -6.72 6.71
CA MET A 252 -16.99 -6.93 8.03
C MET A 252 -18.48 -6.59 8.11
N VAL A 253 -18.99 -5.72 7.23
CA VAL A 253 -20.36 -5.17 7.32
C VAL A 253 -21.42 -6.26 7.30
N LEU A 254 -21.44 -7.11 6.27
CA LEU A 254 -22.51 -8.09 6.09
C LEU A 254 -22.54 -9.14 7.23
N PRO A 255 -21.42 -9.80 7.61
CA PRO A 255 -21.42 -10.77 8.71
C PRO A 255 -21.85 -10.19 10.07
N LEU A 256 -21.47 -8.94 10.34
CA LEU A 256 -21.85 -8.22 11.57
C LEU A 256 -23.33 -7.82 11.55
N ALA A 257 -23.85 -7.37 10.40
CA ALA A 257 -25.24 -6.97 10.24
C ALA A 257 -26.21 -8.16 10.21
N SER A 258 -25.79 -9.31 9.68
CA SER A 258 -26.60 -10.54 9.59
C SER A 258 -26.61 -11.36 10.87
N GLY A 259 -25.84 -10.98 11.90
CA GLY A 259 -25.70 -11.75 13.15
C GLY A 259 -25.03 -13.12 12.96
N SER A 260 -24.27 -13.31 11.87
CA SER A 260 -23.62 -14.59 11.57
C SER A 260 -22.38 -14.86 12.43
N THR A 261 -21.93 -13.88 13.22
CA THR A 261 -20.87 -14.05 14.22
C THR A 261 -21.46 -14.51 15.56
N SER A 262 -21.11 -15.71 15.99
CA SER A 262 -21.66 -16.45 17.14
C SER A 262 -21.42 -15.85 18.53
N ALA A 263 -21.03 -14.58 18.66
CA ALA A 263 -20.42 -14.05 19.89
C ALA A 263 -20.98 -12.72 20.45
N ALA A 264 -22.07 -12.14 19.92
CA ALA A 264 -22.62 -10.93 20.53
C ALA A 264 -24.13 -10.80 20.37
N ASP A 265 -24.73 -10.11 21.34
CA ASP A 265 -26.08 -9.54 21.30
C ASP A 265 -26.35 -8.91 19.91
N PRO A 266 -27.46 -9.24 19.22
CA PRO A 266 -27.79 -8.70 17.90
C PRO A 266 -27.71 -7.17 17.81
N ALA A 267 -28.02 -6.46 18.90
CA ALA A 267 -27.92 -5.00 18.97
C ALA A 267 -26.47 -4.49 18.86
N HIS A 268 -25.51 -5.26 19.39
CA HIS A 268 -24.08 -4.93 19.35
C HIS A 268 -23.47 -5.22 17.96
N GLY A 269 -23.98 -6.21 17.23
CA GLY A 269 -23.56 -6.50 15.85
C GLY A 269 -23.89 -5.36 14.89
N PHE A 270 -25.09 -4.77 15.01
CA PHE A 270 -25.51 -3.63 14.18
C PHE A 270 -24.65 -2.38 14.38
N SER A 271 -24.29 -2.04 15.62
CA SER A 271 -23.44 -0.87 15.89
C SER A 271 -22.02 -1.06 15.35
N LEU A 272 -21.47 -2.28 15.45
CA LEU A 272 -20.18 -2.63 14.85
C LEU A 272 -20.22 -2.59 13.32
N ALA A 273 -21.31 -3.05 12.70
CA ALA A 273 -21.50 -2.96 11.25
C ALA A 273 -21.58 -1.51 10.76
N ALA A 274 -22.28 -0.64 11.50
CA ALA A 274 -22.33 0.79 11.21
C ALA A 274 -20.95 1.46 11.35
N LEU A 275 -20.19 1.09 12.39
CA LEU A 275 -18.81 1.56 12.56
C LEU A 275 -17.91 1.08 11.42
N ALA A 276 -18.09 -0.15 10.93
CA ALA A 276 -17.35 -0.67 9.79
C ALA A 276 -17.68 0.11 8.49
N LEU A 277 -18.95 0.45 8.24
CA LEU A 277 -19.32 1.33 7.12
C LEU A 277 -18.62 2.70 7.23
N LEU A 278 -18.65 3.32 8.41
CA LEU A 278 -17.97 4.60 8.64
C LEU A 278 -16.45 4.48 8.44
N GLY A 279 -15.84 3.40 8.95
CA GLY A 279 -14.42 3.13 8.77
C GLY A 279 -14.03 2.94 7.30
N HIS A 280 -14.91 2.31 6.52
CA HIS A 280 -14.75 2.21 5.07
C HIS A 280 -14.78 3.59 4.40
N GLU A 281 -15.79 4.42 4.68
CA GLU A 281 -15.92 5.77 4.10
C GLU A 281 -14.69 6.64 4.40
N ILE A 282 -14.23 6.65 5.65
CA ILE A 282 -13.04 7.41 6.06
C ILE A 282 -11.79 6.88 5.33
N GLY A 283 -11.58 5.56 5.36
CA GLY A 283 -10.41 4.95 4.71
C GLY A 283 -10.39 5.19 3.21
N PHE A 284 -11.55 5.10 2.55
CA PHE A 284 -11.68 5.34 1.12
C PHE A 284 -11.39 6.81 0.76
N ASN A 285 -11.91 7.78 1.52
CA ASN A 285 -11.58 9.19 1.33
C ASN A 285 -10.09 9.51 1.52
N ILE A 286 -9.43 8.86 2.49
CA ILE A 286 -7.98 9.00 2.66
C ILE A 286 -7.23 8.44 1.45
N ALA A 287 -7.66 7.29 0.89
CA ALA A 287 -7.08 6.77 -0.35
C ALA A 287 -7.25 7.76 -1.50
N LEU A 288 -8.45 8.32 -1.69
CA LEU A 288 -8.75 9.32 -2.72
C LEU A 288 -7.90 10.59 -2.59
N LEU A 289 -7.49 10.98 -1.37
CA LEU A 289 -6.55 12.08 -1.18
C LEU A 289 -5.19 11.81 -1.85
N PHE A 290 -4.63 10.62 -1.62
CA PHE A 290 -3.38 10.20 -2.26
C PHE A 290 -3.55 10.00 -3.77
N PHE A 291 -4.68 9.42 -4.20
CA PHE A 291 -4.99 9.25 -5.63
C PHE A 291 -5.15 10.58 -6.35
N GLY A 292 -5.84 11.55 -5.76
CA GLY A 292 -5.99 12.90 -6.29
C GLY A 292 -4.65 13.59 -6.49
N ALA A 293 -3.75 13.50 -5.51
CA ALA A 293 -2.38 13.98 -5.65
C ALA A 293 -1.61 13.23 -6.76
N ALA A 294 -1.78 11.92 -6.88
CA ALA A 294 -1.18 11.14 -7.97
C ALA A 294 -1.70 11.61 -9.35
N CYS A 295 -2.99 11.93 -9.47
CA CYS A 295 -3.61 12.46 -10.69
C CYS A 295 -3.04 13.83 -11.08
N LEU A 296 -2.72 14.71 -10.11
CA LEU A 296 -2.01 15.96 -10.40
C LEU A 296 -0.64 15.71 -11.03
N VAL A 297 0.11 14.75 -10.48
CA VAL A 297 1.45 14.40 -10.97
C VAL A 297 1.39 13.71 -12.33
N SER A 298 0.45 12.79 -12.53
CA SER A 298 0.25 12.11 -13.82
C SER A 298 -0.20 13.11 -14.90
N GLY A 299 -1.13 14.01 -14.59
CA GLY A 299 -1.56 15.08 -15.47
C GLY A 299 -0.41 16.02 -15.88
N ALA A 300 0.47 16.38 -14.94
CA ALA A 300 1.67 17.16 -15.23
C ALA A 300 2.69 16.39 -16.10
N LEU A 301 2.87 15.09 -15.88
CA LEU A 301 3.70 14.22 -16.73
C LEU A 301 3.15 14.14 -18.15
N ILE A 302 1.84 13.91 -18.30
CA ILE A 302 1.14 13.88 -19.59
C ILE A 302 1.32 15.22 -20.31
N TRP A 303 1.17 16.34 -19.62
CA TRP A 303 1.37 17.67 -20.19
C TRP A 303 2.80 17.89 -20.74
N ARG A 304 3.82 17.37 -20.04
CA ARG A 304 5.23 17.48 -20.43
C ARG A 304 5.66 16.47 -21.49
N SER A 305 4.96 15.33 -21.57
CA SER A 305 5.31 14.18 -22.40
C SER A 305 5.38 14.48 -23.90
N ARG A 306 4.47 15.32 -24.40
CA ARG A 306 4.20 15.61 -25.83
C ARG A 306 3.72 14.41 -26.67
N TYR A 307 4.04 13.17 -26.30
CA TYR A 307 3.52 11.96 -26.96
C TYR A 307 2.07 11.61 -26.56
N LEU A 308 1.53 12.25 -25.52
CA LEU A 308 0.11 12.28 -25.19
C LEU A 308 -0.43 13.72 -25.33
N PRO A 309 -1.71 13.90 -25.68
CA PRO A 309 -2.30 15.22 -25.87
C PRO A 309 -2.38 16.00 -24.55
N ARG A 310 -2.04 17.30 -24.61
CA ARG A 310 -2.01 18.16 -23.43
C ARG A 310 -3.38 18.35 -22.77
N PHE A 311 -4.46 18.35 -23.55
CA PHE A 311 -5.81 18.51 -22.99
C PHE A 311 -6.16 17.36 -22.04
N VAL A 312 -5.71 16.13 -22.32
CA VAL A 312 -5.90 14.98 -21.41
C VAL A 312 -5.13 15.18 -20.11
N GLY A 313 -3.91 15.72 -20.19
CA GLY A 313 -3.15 16.10 -18.99
C GLY A 313 -3.86 17.17 -18.16
N GLY A 314 -4.46 18.17 -18.82
CA GLY A 314 -5.24 19.21 -18.15
C GLY A 314 -6.50 18.68 -17.47
N LEU A 315 -7.24 17.80 -18.14
CA LEU A 315 -8.42 17.14 -17.55
C LEU A 315 -8.04 16.25 -16.36
N MET A 316 -6.90 15.56 -16.44
CA MET A 316 -6.38 14.74 -15.33
C MET A 316 -5.97 15.59 -14.11
N VAL A 317 -5.39 16.77 -14.33
CA VAL A 317 -5.13 17.73 -13.24
C VAL A 317 -6.43 18.20 -12.61
N LEU A 318 -7.45 18.50 -13.43
CA LEU A 318 -8.76 18.90 -12.93
C LEU A 318 -9.43 17.79 -12.10
N ALA A 319 -9.36 16.53 -12.56
CA ALA A 319 -9.80 15.36 -11.83
C ALA A 319 -9.09 15.24 -10.47
N GLY A 320 -7.76 15.40 -10.44
CA GLY A 320 -6.97 15.37 -9.21
C GLY A 320 -7.39 16.47 -8.21
N LEU A 321 -7.64 17.69 -8.69
CA LEU A 321 -8.13 18.78 -7.84
C LEU A 321 -9.52 18.48 -7.28
N SER A 322 -10.42 17.95 -8.11
CA SER A 322 -11.76 17.52 -7.68
C SER A 322 -11.70 16.47 -6.57
N TYR A 323 -10.83 15.45 -6.70
CA TYR A 323 -10.67 14.45 -5.64
C TYR A 323 -10.18 15.04 -4.33
N LEU A 324 -9.18 15.93 -4.38
CA LEU A 324 -8.66 16.57 -3.19
C LEU A 324 -9.75 17.41 -2.49
N VAL A 325 -10.49 18.22 -3.25
CA VAL A 325 -11.58 19.05 -2.71
C VAL A 325 -12.69 18.18 -2.12
N ALA A 326 -13.12 17.13 -2.82
CA ALA A 326 -14.13 16.20 -2.33
C ALA A 326 -13.69 15.50 -1.04
N SER A 327 -12.47 14.96 -1.01
CA SER A 327 -11.94 14.22 0.15
C SER A 327 -11.76 15.13 1.38
N PHE A 328 -11.21 16.34 1.19
CA PHE A 328 -11.08 17.31 2.29
C PHE A 328 -12.45 17.79 2.77
N ALA A 329 -13.42 17.99 1.87
CA ALA A 329 -14.76 18.38 2.25
C ALA A 329 -15.44 17.28 3.09
N GLU A 330 -15.36 16.02 2.68
CA GLU A 330 -15.97 14.92 3.44
C GLU A 330 -15.31 14.72 4.81
N LEU A 331 -13.98 14.86 4.90
CA LEU A 331 -13.24 14.64 6.14
C LEU A 331 -13.31 15.81 7.13
N LEU A 332 -13.28 17.07 6.66
CA LEU A 332 -13.20 18.25 7.54
C LEU A 332 -14.49 19.08 7.58
N ALA A 333 -15.33 19.03 6.55
CA ALA A 333 -16.51 19.89 6.44
C ALA A 333 -17.72 19.16 5.83
N PRO A 334 -18.32 18.18 6.53
CA PRO A 334 -19.40 17.33 5.97
C PRO A 334 -20.62 18.12 5.47
N ALA A 335 -20.92 19.28 6.09
CA ALA A 335 -21.99 20.15 5.63
C ALA A 335 -21.69 20.77 4.25
N PHE A 336 -20.43 21.13 3.99
CA PHE A 336 -20.00 21.63 2.69
C PHE A 336 -19.93 20.50 1.65
N ALA A 337 -19.48 19.30 2.04
CA ALA A 337 -19.45 18.13 1.17
C ALA A 337 -20.82 17.82 0.55
N LYS A 338 -21.89 17.89 1.37
CA LYS A 338 -23.28 17.69 0.90
C LYS A 338 -23.73 18.69 -0.17
N LEU A 339 -23.15 19.90 -0.21
CA LEU A 339 -23.52 20.93 -1.17
C LEU A 339 -22.82 20.71 -2.54
N ILE A 340 -21.61 20.17 -2.53
CA ILE A 340 -20.79 19.99 -3.74
C ILE A 340 -20.96 18.59 -4.36
N ASN A 341 -21.36 17.59 -3.58
CA ASN A 341 -21.66 16.24 -4.07
C ASN A 341 -23.07 16.18 -4.71
N PRO A 342 -23.25 15.43 -5.81
CA PRO A 342 -22.24 14.65 -6.53
C PRO A 342 -21.47 15.46 -7.61
N GLY A 343 -21.80 16.73 -7.81
CA GLY A 343 -21.29 17.54 -8.94
C GLY A 343 -19.76 17.64 -9.02
N ILE A 344 -19.06 17.65 -7.87
CA ILE A 344 -17.60 17.71 -7.80
C ILE A 344 -16.89 16.49 -8.42
N LEU A 345 -17.59 15.36 -8.56
CA LEU A 345 -17.07 14.12 -9.16
C LEU A 345 -17.26 14.08 -10.69
N LEU A 346 -18.01 15.00 -11.30
CA LEU A 346 -18.16 15.05 -12.76
C LEU A 346 -16.84 15.31 -13.49
N PRO A 347 -15.98 16.27 -13.08
CA PRO A 347 -14.68 16.47 -13.70
C PRO A 347 -13.75 15.27 -13.56
N VAL A 348 -13.88 14.51 -12.47
CA VAL A 348 -13.15 13.25 -12.24
C VAL A 348 -13.53 12.24 -13.32
N LEU A 349 -14.83 11.96 -13.44
CA LEU A 349 -15.33 11.01 -14.41
C LEU A 349 -14.90 11.40 -15.82
N VAL A 350 -15.02 12.67 -16.20
CA VAL A 350 -14.60 13.16 -17.52
C VAL A 350 -13.09 13.01 -17.73
N GLY A 351 -12.26 13.38 -16.75
CA GLY A 351 -10.81 13.32 -16.89
C GLY A 351 -10.27 11.90 -17.02
N GLU A 352 -10.73 11.00 -16.15
CA GLU A 352 -10.27 9.61 -16.14
C GLU A 352 -10.81 8.84 -17.34
N THR A 353 -12.09 8.97 -17.66
CA THR A 353 -12.65 8.30 -18.85
C THR A 353 -11.97 8.80 -20.13
N THR A 354 -11.66 10.09 -20.23
CA THR A 354 -10.93 10.63 -21.38
C THR A 354 -9.54 10.04 -21.48
N PHE A 355 -8.78 9.98 -20.37
CA PHE A 355 -7.44 9.38 -20.39
C PHE A 355 -7.47 7.88 -20.70
N CYS A 356 -8.38 7.15 -20.07
CA CYS A 356 -8.64 5.73 -20.30
C CYS A 356 -8.96 5.46 -21.78
N LEU A 357 -9.97 6.14 -22.35
CA LEU A 357 -10.38 5.96 -23.75
C LEU A 357 -9.29 6.39 -24.72
N TRP A 358 -8.52 7.43 -24.38
CA TRP A 358 -7.38 7.84 -25.20
C TRP A 358 -6.32 6.74 -25.29
N LEU A 359 -5.93 6.17 -24.15
CA LEU A 359 -4.97 5.06 -24.11
C LEU A 359 -5.49 3.83 -24.86
N LEU A 360 -6.78 3.50 -24.71
CA LEU A 360 -7.42 2.35 -25.34
C LEU A 360 -7.53 2.47 -26.86
N ILE A 361 -7.89 3.65 -27.38
CA ILE A 361 -8.18 3.85 -28.81
C ILE A 361 -6.93 4.33 -29.57
N ARG A 362 -6.30 5.41 -29.09
CA ARG A 362 -5.20 6.12 -29.77
C ARG A 362 -3.82 5.67 -29.27
N GLY A 363 -3.69 5.41 -27.97
CA GLY A 363 -2.42 5.14 -27.32
C GLY A 363 -1.45 6.34 -27.36
N VAL A 364 -0.16 6.08 -27.53
CA VAL A 364 0.94 7.07 -27.53
C VAL A 364 1.53 7.33 -28.90
N ASP A 365 1.92 8.57 -29.19
CA ASP A 365 2.70 8.87 -30.40
C ASP A 365 4.08 8.20 -30.34
N ARG A 366 4.25 7.13 -31.12
CA ARG A 366 5.44 6.29 -31.12
C ARG A 366 6.72 7.07 -31.42
N ARG A 367 6.68 7.98 -32.40
CA ARG A 367 7.88 8.76 -32.79
C ARG A 367 8.35 9.65 -31.66
N GLN A 368 7.40 10.32 -31.00
CA GLN A 368 7.71 11.22 -29.89
C GLN A 368 8.10 10.46 -28.62
N TRP A 369 7.49 9.29 -28.39
CA TRP A 369 7.83 8.43 -27.25
C TRP A 369 9.24 7.85 -27.40
N ASP A 370 9.59 7.30 -28.57
CA ASP A 370 10.92 6.76 -28.87
C ASP A 370 12.00 7.86 -28.72
N ALA A 371 11.74 9.06 -29.24
CA ALA A 371 12.65 10.19 -29.11
C ALA A 371 12.87 10.61 -27.64
N ARG A 372 11.83 10.56 -26.80
CA ARG A 372 11.96 10.84 -25.36
C ARG A 372 12.64 9.70 -24.60
N ALA A 373 12.36 8.46 -24.96
CA ALA A 373 12.97 7.28 -24.36
C ALA A 373 14.47 7.19 -24.66
N ALA A 374 14.91 7.64 -25.85
CA ALA A 374 16.31 7.72 -26.23
C ALA A 374 17.12 8.80 -25.49
N LEU A 375 16.45 9.78 -24.87
CA LEU A 375 17.08 10.84 -24.06
C LEU A 375 17.25 10.44 -22.58
N MET A 376 16.81 9.24 -22.19
CA MET A 376 16.96 8.69 -20.83
C MET A 376 18.20 7.83 -20.70
#